data_AF-A0AAQ4F631-F1
#
_entry.id   AF-A0AAQ4F631-F1
#
_cell.length_a   1.000
_cell.length_b   1.000
_cell.length_c   1.000
_cell.angle_alpha   90.00
_cell.angle_beta   90.00
_cell.angle_gamma   90.00
#
_symmetry.space_group_name_H-M   'P 1'
#
loop_
_entity.id
_entity.type
_entity.pdbx_description
1 polymer ?
#
loop_
_entity_poly.entity_id
_entity_poly.type
_entity_poly.pdbx_seq_one_letter_code
_entity_poly.pdbx_strand_id
1 'polypeptide(L)'
;MKMTESTCKVSKGNYSKELCVPKKGKPVKICEAEVYSRAWENYHNVNSFTCEAAMSIVTRISGVLDPKDLTFAYLSKHLKLSQERSLFSVFVRTYNKTYKDKEEHEARFMIFKNNLKRIALFNRLEEGTAHYGLTEFSDLSPSEFERRHLGLKKDLNEHKEEVKPIKVGPVHESLPDLFDWRTKGAVTDVKNQGACGSCWAFSVTGNVEGQWFLSRNKLLSLSEQELVDCDKGDHGCRGGYMGQGLKAVIEMGGLETESDYPYRGVDGTCKFNKTESQARVQSFVGLPQNETELAYWLMKHGPISIGINANAMQFYFGGISHPWKFLCSPTDIDHGVLLVGFGVDKRSFRRKPVPYWIVKNSWGKYWGEKGYYRVYRGDGTCGVNQMALSAVVPPAQ
;
A
#
# COMPACT_ATOMS: atom_id res chain seq x y z
N MET A 1 -5.17 -5.62 31.40
CA MET A 1 -5.91 -6.77 31.96
C MET A 1 -5.47 -6.93 33.42
N LYS A 2 -6.38 -6.97 34.41
CA LYS A 2 -5.98 -7.14 35.83
C LYS A 2 -5.64 -8.61 36.08
N MET A 3 -4.41 -8.90 36.48
CA MET A 3 -3.97 -10.27 36.79
C MET A 3 -3.53 -10.37 38.25
N THR A 4 -3.84 -11.50 38.89
CA THR A 4 -3.43 -11.79 40.28
C THR A 4 -2.52 -13.01 40.27
N GLU A 5 -1.48 -13.02 41.11
CA GLU A 5 -0.66 -14.21 41.32
C GLU A 5 -1.51 -15.41 41.78
N SER A 6 -1.44 -16.49 41.02
CA SER A 6 -2.18 -17.72 41.27
C SER A 6 -1.23 -18.87 41.62
N THR A 7 -1.78 -19.94 42.19
CA THR A 7 -1.03 -21.15 42.56
C THR A 7 -0.85 -22.15 41.42
N CYS A 8 -1.00 -21.73 40.14
CA CYS A 8 -0.98 -22.67 39.02
C CYS A 8 0.36 -23.44 39.00
N LYS A 9 0.32 -24.77 39.16
CA LYS A 9 1.46 -25.64 38.91
C LYS A 9 1.54 -25.91 37.40
N VAL A 10 2.67 -25.59 36.80
CA VAL A 10 2.95 -25.89 35.39
C VAL A 10 3.39 -27.35 35.31
N SER A 11 2.54 -28.23 34.78
CA SER A 11 2.98 -29.53 34.27
C SER A 11 2.72 -29.60 32.78
N LYS A 12 3.79 -29.61 31.98
CA LYS A 12 3.78 -29.90 30.54
C LYS A 12 2.73 -29.13 29.72
N GLY A 13 2.78 -27.79 29.77
CA GLY A 13 2.22 -26.93 28.72
C GLY A 13 0.70 -26.76 28.64
N ASN A 14 -0.11 -27.43 29.47
CA ASN A 14 -1.56 -27.22 29.51
C ASN A 14 -2.00 -26.45 30.76
N TYR A 15 -2.62 -25.28 30.52
CA TYR A 15 -3.19 -24.44 31.57
C TYR A 15 -4.63 -24.88 31.86
N SER A 16 -4.90 -25.45 33.04
CA SER A 16 -6.28 -25.65 33.51
C SER A 16 -6.73 -24.41 34.30
N LYS A 17 -7.74 -23.71 33.78
CA LYS A 17 -8.33 -22.50 34.38
C LYS A 17 -8.99 -22.80 35.74
N GLU A 18 -9.37 -24.06 35.97
CA GLU A 18 -10.08 -24.54 37.16
C GLU A 18 -9.15 -24.74 38.37
N LEU A 19 -7.85 -24.94 38.14
CA LEU A 19 -6.85 -25.20 39.20
C LEU A 19 -6.09 -23.94 39.64
N CYS A 20 -6.46 -22.77 39.12
CA CYS A 20 -5.75 -21.52 39.35
C CYS A 20 -6.48 -20.69 40.42
N VAL A 21 -6.11 -20.89 41.69
CA VAL A 21 -6.66 -20.12 42.81
C VAL A 21 -5.79 -18.87 43.07
N PRO A 22 -6.36 -17.66 43.14
CA PRO A 22 -5.63 -16.44 43.50
C PRO A 22 -5.08 -16.54 44.93
N LYS A 23 -3.80 -16.21 45.15
CA LYS A 23 -3.22 -16.19 46.50
C LYS A 23 -3.79 -15.02 47.31
N LYS A 24 -4.59 -15.32 48.35
CA LYS A 24 -5.11 -14.30 49.28
C LYS A 24 -3.96 -13.52 49.95
N GLY A 25 -4.07 -12.19 49.98
CA GLY A 25 -3.14 -11.30 50.69
C GLY A 25 -1.86 -10.93 49.93
N LYS A 26 -1.70 -11.32 48.65
CA LYS A 26 -0.57 -10.91 47.81
C LYS A 26 -0.93 -9.65 46.98
N PRO A 27 0.03 -8.75 46.73
CA PRO A 27 -0.23 -7.52 45.97
C PRO A 27 -0.63 -7.86 44.53
N VAL A 28 -1.69 -7.21 44.04
CA VAL A 28 -2.07 -7.25 42.62
C VAL A 28 -0.93 -6.65 41.81
N LYS A 29 -0.52 -7.32 40.73
CA LYS A 29 0.48 -6.82 39.79
C LYS A 29 -0.22 -6.35 38.52
N ILE A 30 0.16 -5.19 38.02
CA ILE A 30 -0.28 -4.72 36.71
C ILE A 30 0.81 -5.14 35.72
N CYS A 31 0.41 -5.88 34.71
CA CYS A 31 1.30 -6.34 33.66
C CYS A 31 1.01 -5.58 32.37
N GLU A 32 2.05 -5.00 31.77
CA GLU A 32 2.00 -4.38 30.46
C GLU A 32 2.62 -5.33 29.44
N ALA A 33 1.96 -5.46 28.29
CA ALA A 33 2.42 -6.26 27.18
C ALA A 33 2.39 -5.40 25.92
N GLU A 34 3.55 -5.21 25.29
CA GLU A 34 3.65 -4.55 23.99
C GLU A 34 3.45 -5.57 22.87
N VAL A 35 2.40 -5.36 22.07
CA VAL A 35 2.10 -6.15 20.87
C VAL A 35 2.10 -5.22 19.68
N TYR A 36 3.19 -5.25 18.89
CA TYR A 36 3.19 -4.64 17.57
C TYR A 36 2.54 -5.64 16.60
N SER A 37 1.31 -5.36 16.16
CA SER A 37 0.64 -6.17 15.16
C SER A 37 0.10 -5.31 14.03
N ARG A 38 0.46 -5.65 12.79
CA ARG A 38 -0.32 -5.22 11.62
C ARG A 38 -1.62 -6.02 11.61
N ALA A 39 -2.72 -5.41 11.16
CA ALA A 39 -4.06 -6.01 11.24
C ALA A 39 -4.20 -7.39 10.53
N TRP A 40 -3.21 -7.79 9.74
CA TRP A 40 -3.18 -9.02 8.96
C TRP A 40 -1.98 -9.95 9.26
N GLU A 41 -1.19 -9.64 10.28
CA GLU A 41 -0.10 -10.51 10.77
C GLU A 41 -0.60 -11.30 11.99
N ASN A 42 -0.73 -12.61 11.85
CA ASN A 42 -0.99 -13.52 12.97
C ASN A 42 0.29 -13.73 13.77
N TYR A 43 0.61 -12.84 14.71
CA TYR A 43 1.68 -13.07 15.67
C TYR A 43 1.15 -13.65 16.99
N HIS A 44 1.72 -14.77 17.41
CA HIS A 44 1.51 -15.38 18.73
C HIS A 44 2.58 -14.96 19.76
N ASN A 45 3.54 -14.11 19.39
CA ASN A 45 4.65 -13.74 20.26
C ASN A 45 4.47 -12.34 20.86
N VAL A 46 4.48 -12.29 22.18
CA VAL A 46 4.54 -11.05 22.98
C VAL A 46 6.01 -10.65 23.09
N ASN A 47 6.35 -9.44 22.63
CA ASN A 47 7.75 -8.99 22.53
C ASN A 47 8.37 -8.59 23.88
N SER A 48 7.54 -8.23 24.87
CA SER A 48 7.99 -7.96 26.24
C SER A 48 6.83 -8.13 27.23
N PHE A 49 7.13 -8.62 28.43
CA PHE A 49 6.17 -8.80 29.51
C PHE A 49 6.78 -8.29 30.81
N THR A 50 6.28 -7.17 31.32
CA THR A 50 6.74 -6.55 32.58
C THR A 50 5.57 -6.46 33.55
N CYS A 51 5.77 -6.89 34.80
CA CYS A 51 4.76 -6.88 35.85
C CYS A 51 5.31 -6.28 37.14
N GLU A 52 4.73 -5.17 37.63
CA GLU A 52 5.18 -4.50 38.86
C GLU A 52 4.08 -4.44 39.94
N ALA A 53 4.51 -4.30 41.20
CA ALA A 53 3.63 -4.31 42.38
C ALA A 53 2.91 -2.96 42.57
N ALA A 54 1.60 -3.02 42.84
CA ALA A 54 0.66 -1.89 42.80
C ALA A 54 0.88 -0.70 43.77
N MET A 55 2.01 -0.58 44.49
CA MET A 55 2.25 0.51 45.46
C MET A 55 3.46 1.42 45.18
N SER A 56 4.15 1.29 44.04
CA SER A 56 5.09 2.32 43.56
C SER A 56 4.47 3.29 42.51
N ILE A 57 3.21 3.07 42.14
CA ILE A 57 2.60 3.65 40.94
C ILE A 57 2.13 5.10 41.12
N VAL A 58 1.84 5.54 42.36
CA VAL A 58 1.22 6.87 42.59
C VAL A 58 2.19 8.04 42.45
N THR A 59 3.51 7.81 42.44
CA THR A 59 4.52 8.89 42.30
C THR A 59 5.42 8.78 41.08
N ARG A 60 5.22 7.78 40.20
CA ARG A 60 6.04 7.60 38.99
C ARG A 60 5.30 7.49 37.67
N ILE A 61 3.97 7.39 37.66
CA ILE A 61 3.20 7.29 36.41
C ILE A 61 2.00 8.24 36.44
N SER A 62 2.28 9.53 36.60
CA SER A 62 1.46 10.54 35.93
C SER A 62 1.91 10.61 34.47
N GLY A 63 1.30 9.77 33.62
CA GLY A 63 1.14 10.05 32.20
C GLY A 63 2.03 9.29 31.22
N VAL A 64 1.74 8.00 30.98
CA VAL A 64 1.91 7.39 29.64
C VAL A 64 0.75 6.40 29.43
N LEU A 65 0.11 6.54 28.27
CA LEU A 65 -1.24 6.11 27.91
C LEU A 65 -1.38 4.63 27.51
N ASP A 66 -2.62 4.14 27.59
CA ASP A 66 -3.11 2.83 27.12
C ASP A 66 -2.82 2.63 25.60
N PRO A 67 -2.33 1.46 25.16
CA PRO A 67 -2.12 1.14 23.74
C PRO A 67 -3.41 1.21 22.88
N LYS A 68 -4.60 1.17 23.48
CA LYS A 68 -5.88 1.38 22.78
C LYS A 68 -6.22 2.85 22.57
N ASP A 69 -5.51 3.75 23.26
CA ASP A 69 -5.62 5.21 23.10
C ASP A 69 -4.57 5.78 22.13
N LEU A 70 -3.85 4.93 21.38
CA LEU A 70 -2.91 5.31 20.31
C LEU A 70 -3.63 5.85 19.07
N THR A 71 -4.39 6.93 19.22
CA THR A 71 -4.57 7.89 18.15
C THR A 71 -3.26 8.67 18.03
N PHE A 72 -2.38 8.27 17.10
CA PHE A 72 -1.07 8.88 16.82
C PHE A 72 -1.13 10.43 16.68
N ALA A 73 -2.31 10.97 16.34
CA ALA A 73 -2.63 12.39 16.31
C ALA A 73 -2.42 13.15 17.64
N TYR A 74 -2.56 12.48 18.80
CA TYR A 74 -2.39 13.12 20.12
C TYR A 74 -0.91 13.15 20.57
N LEU A 75 -0.10 12.16 20.18
CA LEU A 75 1.29 12.03 20.64
C LEU A 75 2.26 13.02 19.98
N SER A 76 2.07 13.40 18.72
CA SER A 76 3.06 14.26 18.03
C SER A 76 3.17 15.68 18.61
N LYS A 77 2.23 16.11 19.45
CA LYS A 77 2.28 17.43 20.12
C LYS A 77 3.03 17.38 21.46
N HIS A 78 3.37 16.19 21.96
CA HIS A 78 3.86 15.98 23.33
C HIS A 78 5.05 15.02 23.49
N LEU A 79 5.57 14.41 22.41
CA LEU A 79 6.77 13.58 22.51
C LEU A 79 8.00 14.42 22.87
N LYS A 80 8.70 14.03 23.93
CA LYS A 80 10.02 14.58 24.25
C LYS A 80 11.04 14.09 23.22
N LEU A 81 12.09 14.87 22.98
CA LEU A 81 13.16 14.51 22.03
C LEU A 81 13.76 13.12 22.29
N SER A 82 13.86 12.71 23.56
CA SER A 82 14.34 11.38 23.95
C SER A 82 13.41 10.24 23.47
N GLN A 83 12.10 10.47 23.47
CA GLN A 83 11.11 9.49 22.98
C GLN A 83 11.16 9.40 21.46
N GLU A 84 11.29 10.54 20.76
CA GLU A 84 11.46 10.57 19.30
C GLU A 84 12.72 9.80 18.87
N ARG A 85 13.86 9.97 19.57
CA ARG A 85 15.09 9.21 19.30
C ARG A 85 14.95 7.71 19.57
N SER A 86 14.21 7.35 20.62
CA SER A 86 13.92 5.94 20.93
C SER A 86 13.08 5.30 19.82
N LEU A 87 12.03 5.99 19.37
CA LEU A 87 11.21 5.55 18.24
C LEU A 87 12.01 5.44 16.94
N PHE A 88 12.92 6.38 16.67
CA PHE A 88 13.79 6.31 15.50
C PHE A 88 14.73 5.10 15.57
N SER A 89 15.27 4.78 16.76
CA SER A 89 16.11 3.59 16.95
C SER A 89 15.34 2.29 16.71
N VAL A 90 14.07 2.24 17.13
CA VAL A 90 13.17 1.11 16.81
C VAL A 90 12.90 1.04 15.32
N PHE A 91 12.56 2.17 14.68
CA PHE A 91 12.35 2.26 13.23
C PHE A 91 13.56 1.74 12.43
N VAL A 92 14.77 2.17 12.78
CA VAL A 92 16.02 1.74 12.13
C VAL A 92 16.18 0.21 12.20
N ARG A 93 15.90 -0.39 13.36
CA ARG A 93 15.95 -1.86 13.53
C ARG A 93 14.85 -2.57 12.75
N THR A 94 13.61 -2.08 12.85
CA THR A 94 12.44 -2.69 12.21
C THR A 94 12.56 -2.74 10.69
N TYR A 95 13.08 -1.69 10.08
CA TYR A 95 13.23 -1.60 8.62
C TYR A 95 14.66 -1.84 8.14
N ASN A 96 15.52 -2.38 9.03
CA ASN A 96 16.92 -2.70 8.75
C ASN A 96 17.66 -1.55 8.03
N LYS A 97 17.49 -0.33 8.52
CA LYS A 97 18.08 0.88 7.92
C LYS A 97 19.57 0.96 8.23
N THR A 98 20.33 1.32 7.21
CA THR A 98 21.76 1.61 7.31
C THR A 98 22.03 3.01 6.78
N TYR A 99 22.87 3.76 7.48
CA TYR A 99 23.27 5.11 7.09
C TYR A 99 24.80 5.16 6.97
N LYS A 100 25.29 5.95 6.02
CA LYS A 100 26.71 6.04 5.68
C LYS A 100 27.57 6.52 6.85
N ASP A 101 27.09 7.55 7.54
CA ASP A 101 27.82 8.23 8.60
C ASP A 101 26.84 8.82 9.65
N LYS A 102 27.41 9.43 10.70
CA LYS A 102 26.64 9.99 11.81
C LYS A 102 25.82 11.20 11.35
N GLU A 103 26.36 11.95 10.40
CA GLU A 103 25.75 13.12 9.78
C GLU A 103 24.48 12.72 9.02
N GLU A 104 24.53 11.68 8.18
CA GLU A 104 23.35 11.12 7.52
C GLU A 104 22.35 10.58 8.56
N HIS A 105 22.81 9.83 9.56
CA HIS A 105 21.94 9.29 10.59
C HIS A 105 21.15 10.41 11.31
N GLU A 106 21.79 11.52 11.66
CA GLU A 106 21.13 12.65 12.30
C GLU A 106 20.19 13.40 11.33
N ALA A 107 20.57 13.56 10.06
CA ALA A 107 19.69 14.12 9.05
C ALA A 107 18.42 13.26 8.86
N ARG A 108 18.56 11.93 8.82
CA ARG A 108 17.46 10.96 8.74
C ARG A 108 16.56 11.01 9.96
N PHE A 109 17.14 11.18 11.16
CA PHE A 109 16.37 11.40 12.38
C PHE A 109 15.51 12.68 12.30
N MET A 110 16.08 13.79 11.80
CA MET A 110 15.33 15.05 11.67
C MET A 110 14.18 14.94 10.66
N ILE A 111 14.40 14.24 9.55
CA ILE A 111 13.34 13.92 8.59
C ILE A 111 12.26 13.04 9.24
N PHE A 112 12.66 11.97 9.91
CA PHE A 112 11.77 11.06 10.63
C PHE A 112 10.88 11.80 11.63
N LYS A 113 11.48 12.67 12.44
CA LYS A 113 10.76 13.53 13.39
C LYS A 113 9.72 14.42 12.69
N ASN A 114 10.04 15.00 11.55
CA ASN A 114 9.08 15.80 10.78
C ASN A 114 7.97 14.93 10.18
N ASN A 115 8.29 13.72 9.74
CA ASN A 115 7.30 12.76 9.24
C ASN A 115 6.35 12.27 10.34
N LEU A 116 6.79 12.13 11.59
CA LEU A 116 5.88 11.87 12.73
C LEU A 116 4.76 12.92 12.83
N LYS A 117 5.08 14.20 12.58
CA LYS A 117 4.08 15.28 12.56
C LYS A 117 3.13 15.15 11.37
N ARG A 118 3.63 14.77 10.19
CA ARG A 118 2.81 14.50 8.99
C ARG A 118 1.85 13.33 9.24
N ILE A 119 2.34 12.23 9.80
CA ILE A 119 1.53 11.06 10.18
C ILE A 119 0.40 11.45 11.14
N ALA A 120 0.72 12.25 12.16
CA ALA A 120 -0.28 12.74 13.10
C ALA A 120 -1.32 13.65 12.44
N LEU A 121 -0.90 14.50 11.48
CA LEU A 121 -1.80 15.34 10.70
C LEU A 121 -2.76 14.49 9.85
N PHE A 122 -2.26 13.49 9.12
CA PHE A 122 -3.09 12.57 8.35
C PHE A 122 -4.10 11.85 9.23
N ASN A 123 -3.67 11.26 10.35
CA ASN A 123 -4.58 10.60 11.29
C ASN A 123 -5.64 11.54 11.88
N ARG A 124 -5.29 12.81 12.12
CA ARG A 124 -6.22 13.80 12.68
C ARG A 124 -7.30 14.21 11.67
N LEU A 125 -6.95 14.28 10.39
CA LEU A 125 -7.80 14.82 9.34
C LEU A 125 -8.45 13.75 8.46
N GLU A 126 -8.11 12.48 8.66
CA GLU A 126 -8.69 11.34 7.96
C GLU A 126 -10.23 11.31 8.08
N GLU A 127 -10.92 11.30 6.94
CA GLU A 127 -12.40 11.30 6.89
C GLU A 127 -12.98 9.88 6.86
N GLY A 128 -12.16 8.90 6.48
CA GLY A 128 -12.52 7.49 6.35
C GLY A 128 -12.22 6.71 7.62
N THR A 129 -11.54 5.58 7.45
CA THR A 129 -11.17 4.65 8.53
C THR A 129 -9.68 4.31 8.50
N ALA A 130 -8.90 5.04 7.70
CA ALA A 130 -7.48 4.75 7.59
C ALA A 130 -6.71 5.10 8.85
N HIS A 131 -5.65 4.33 9.06
CA HIS A 131 -4.61 4.62 10.02
C HIS A 131 -3.31 4.83 9.25
N TYR A 132 -2.64 5.92 9.59
CA TYR A 132 -1.31 6.24 9.08
C TYR A 132 -0.29 5.98 10.17
N GLY A 133 0.85 5.43 9.80
CA GLY A 133 1.86 4.98 10.75
C GLY A 133 3.25 5.01 10.18
N LEU A 134 4.19 4.49 10.97
CA LEU A 134 5.56 4.30 10.49
C LEU A 134 5.56 3.25 9.37
N THR A 135 6.15 3.64 8.25
CA THR A 135 6.43 2.81 7.06
C THR A 135 7.93 2.85 6.78
N GLU A 136 8.43 2.00 5.89
CA GLU A 136 9.84 2.03 5.50
C GLU A 136 10.29 3.38 4.90
N PHE A 137 9.34 4.25 4.52
CA PHE A 137 9.60 5.58 3.95
C PHE A 137 9.64 6.70 4.99
N SER A 138 9.54 6.36 6.28
CA SER A 138 9.39 7.35 7.35
C SER A 138 10.64 8.20 7.58
N ASP A 139 11.81 7.83 7.05
CA ASP A 139 13.05 8.62 7.07
C ASP A 139 13.37 9.31 5.73
N LEU A 140 12.40 9.35 4.80
CA LEU A 140 12.53 10.06 3.53
C LEU A 140 11.77 11.39 3.56
N SER A 141 12.41 12.45 3.06
CA SER A 141 11.74 13.70 2.80
C SER A 141 10.75 13.53 1.63
N PRO A 142 9.77 14.44 1.46
CA PRO A 142 8.81 14.34 0.36
C PRO A 142 9.48 14.28 -1.03
N SER A 143 10.51 15.09 -1.26
CA SER A 143 11.22 15.14 -2.54
C SER A 143 12.15 13.94 -2.77
N GLU A 144 12.65 13.30 -1.72
CA GLU A 144 13.36 12.02 -1.85
C GLU A 144 12.39 10.88 -2.14
N PHE A 145 11.24 10.86 -1.46
CA PHE A 145 10.20 9.85 -1.68
C PHE A 145 9.66 9.93 -3.11
N GLU A 146 9.30 11.13 -3.57
CA GLU A 146 8.85 11.38 -4.94
C GLU A 146 9.87 10.89 -5.98
N ARG A 147 11.13 11.29 -5.83
CA ARG A 147 12.17 10.96 -6.81
C ARG A 147 12.54 9.48 -6.86
N ARG A 148 12.42 8.76 -5.73
CA ARG A 148 12.91 7.38 -5.60
C ARG A 148 11.82 6.33 -5.74
N HIS A 149 10.58 6.64 -5.41
CA HIS A 149 9.50 5.66 -5.29
C HIS A 149 8.25 6.01 -6.09
N LEU A 150 8.19 7.22 -6.64
CA LEU A 150 7.17 7.64 -7.59
C LEU A 150 7.82 7.79 -8.97
N GLY A 151 7.02 8.08 -10.00
CA GLY A 151 7.57 8.16 -11.35
C GLY A 151 6.55 8.36 -12.44
N LEU A 152 5.29 8.65 -12.12
CA LEU A 152 4.31 8.94 -13.16
C LEU A 152 4.58 10.32 -13.78
N LYS A 153 4.74 10.36 -15.10
CA LYS A 153 4.99 11.58 -15.88
C LYS A 153 3.79 11.91 -16.76
N LYS A 154 2.90 12.76 -16.24
CA LYS A 154 1.63 13.13 -16.91
C LYS A 154 1.84 13.87 -18.24
N ASP A 155 2.97 14.53 -18.37
CA ASP A 155 3.43 15.27 -19.55
C ASP A 155 3.79 14.36 -20.72
N LEU A 156 4.15 13.09 -20.47
CA LEU A 156 4.36 12.07 -21.51
C LEU A 156 3.05 11.52 -22.09
N ASN A 157 1.90 12.04 -21.65
CA ASN A 157 0.62 11.74 -22.26
C ASN A 157 0.44 12.53 -23.58
N GLU A 158 1.27 12.20 -24.57
CA GLU A 158 1.30 12.81 -25.91
C GLU A 158 -0.01 12.56 -26.70
N HIS A 159 -0.77 11.52 -26.32
CA HIS A 159 -1.92 10.98 -27.08
C HIS A 159 -3.27 11.23 -26.41
N LYS A 160 -3.43 12.32 -25.64
CA LYS A 160 -4.71 12.69 -25.01
C LYS A 160 -5.90 12.69 -25.98
N GLU A 161 -5.65 13.01 -27.25
CA GLU A 161 -6.67 13.08 -28.31
C GLU A 161 -6.99 11.70 -28.93
N GLU A 162 -6.05 10.75 -28.96
CA GLU A 162 -6.20 9.44 -29.61
C GLU A 162 -6.84 8.40 -28.68
N VAL A 163 -6.56 8.47 -27.38
CA VAL A 163 -7.06 7.52 -26.37
C VAL A 163 -8.29 8.12 -25.68
N LYS A 164 -9.38 8.27 -26.44
CA LYS A 164 -10.64 8.77 -25.87
C LYS A 164 -11.24 7.73 -24.93
N PRO A 165 -11.79 8.15 -23.77
CA PRO A 165 -12.51 7.25 -22.89
C PRO A 165 -13.61 6.53 -23.66
N ILE A 166 -13.60 5.20 -23.60
CA ILE A 166 -14.70 4.42 -24.17
C ILE A 166 -15.99 4.74 -23.43
N LYS A 167 -17.11 4.75 -24.15
CA LYS A 167 -18.43 4.83 -23.53
C LYS A 167 -18.74 3.46 -22.93
N VAL A 168 -18.74 3.39 -21.60
CA VAL A 168 -19.34 2.25 -20.91
C VAL A 168 -20.85 2.40 -21.10
N GLY A 169 -21.50 1.38 -21.69
CA GLY A 169 -22.95 1.37 -21.88
C GLY A 169 -23.69 1.57 -20.54
N PRO A 170 -25.03 1.70 -20.56
CA PRO A 170 -25.75 1.91 -19.31
C PRO A 170 -25.48 0.74 -18.36
N VAL A 171 -25.13 1.05 -17.11
CA VAL A 171 -24.89 0.05 -16.08
C VAL A 171 -26.25 -0.54 -15.70
N HIS A 172 -26.67 -1.58 -16.41
CA HIS A 172 -27.96 -2.25 -16.22
C HIS A 172 -27.93 -3.26 -15.06
N GLU A 173 -26.74 -3.68 -14.65
CA GLU A 173 -26.53 -4.62 -13.55
C GLU A 173 -26.08 -3.86 -12.30
N SER A 174 -26.74 -4.13 -11.17
CA SER A 174 -26.32 -3.61 -9.87
C SER A 174 -24.92 -4.11 -9.52
N LEU A 175 -24.02 -3.21 -9.13
CA LEU A 175 -22.71 -3.61 -8.63
C LEU A 175 -22.85 -4.40 -7.32
N PRO A 176 -22.12 -5.51 -7.14
CA PRO A 176 -22.09 -6.22 -5.85
C PRO A 176 -21.42 -5.35 -4.77
N ASP A 177 -21.65 -5.67 -3.50
CA ASP A 177 -21.01 -4.96 -2.39
C ASP A 177 -19.48 -5.15 -2.36
N LEU A 178 -18.98 -6.28 -2.86
CA LEU A 178 -17.56 -6.63 -2.89
C LEU A 178 -17.24 -7.35 -4.20
N PHE A 179 -16.19 -6.89 -4.87
CA PHE A 179 -15.61 -7.56 -6.01
C PHE A 179 -14.08 -7.45 -5.95
N ASP A 180 -13.38 -8.57 -6.13
CA ASP A 180 -11.93 -8.65 -5.92
C ASP A 180 -11.27 -9.66 -6.87
N TRP A 181 -10.48 -9.15 -7.83
CA TRP A 181 -9.77 -9.97 -8.80
C TRP A 181 -8.68 -10.86 -8.20
N ARG A 182 -8.19 -10.56 -6.99
CA ARG A 182 -7.23 -11.41 -6.28
C ARG A 182 -7.82 -12.78 -5.99
N THR A 183 -9.08 -12.82 -5.60
CA THR A 183 -9.82 -14.07 -5.31
C THR A 183 -10.21 -14.84 -6.58
N LYS A 184 -10.02 -14.23 -7.76
CA LYS A 184 -10.40 -14.78 -9.07
C LYS A 184 -9.18 -15.19 -9.91
N GLY A 185 -7.97 -15.04 -9.39
CA GLY A 185 -6.73 -15.47 -10.05
C GLY A 185 -6.17 -14.49 -11.09
N ALA A 186 -6.72 -13.28 -11.22
CA ALA A 186 -6.28 -12.31 -12.23
C ALA A 186 -5.22 -11.31 -11.72
N VAL A 187 -4.60 -11.59 -10.57
CA VAL A 187 -3.65 -10.68 -9.91
C VAL A 187 -2.46 -11.48 -9.39
N THR A 188 -1.26 -11.17 -9.87
CA THR A 188 0.01 -11.73 -9.37
C THR A 188 0.34 -11.24 -7.96
N ASP A 189 1.38 -11.83 -7.34
CA ASP A 189 1.91 -11.37 -6.06
C ASP A 189 2.36 -9.89 -6.10
N VAL A 190 2.37 -9.24 -4.94
CA VAL A 190 2.89 -7.87 -4.81
C VAL A 190 4.41 -7.88 -5.01
N LYS A 191 4.87 -7.10 -5.99
CA LYS A 191 6.29 -6.86 -6.30
C LYS A 191 6.82 -5.59 -5.60
N ASN A 192 8.11 -5.30 -5.76
CA ASN A 192 8.76 -4.12 -5.18
C ASN A 192 9.66 -3.41 -6.20
N GLN A 193 9.33 -2.16 -6.55
CA GLN A 193 10.12 -1.33 -7.46
C GLN A 193 11.43 -0.81 -6.85
N GLY A 194 11.57 -0.88 -5.52
CA GLY A 194 12.73 -0.34 -4.83
C GLY A 194 12.89 1.17 -5.05
N ALA A 195 14.14 1.64 -5.21
CA ALA A 195 14.48 3.04 -5.39
C ALA A 195 14.58 3.45 -6.88
N CYS A 196 13.62 3.01 -7.68
CA CYS A 196 13.49 3.31 -9.09
C CYS A 196 12.09 3.86 -9.37
N GLY A 197 11.98 4.94 -10.14
CA GLY A 197 10.70 5.56 -10.50
C GLY A 197 9.93 4.82 -11.58
N SER A 198 9.83 3.49 -11.49
CA SER A 198 9.21 2.63 -12.50
C SER A 198 7.78 2.19 -12.14
N CYS A 199 7.08 2.90 -11.26
CA CYS A 199 5.69 2.57 -10.89
C CYS A 199 4.75 2.45 -12.11
N TRP A 200 5.01 3.25 -13.15
CA TRP A 200 4.29 3.20 -14.42
C TRP A 200 4.42 1.82 -15.08
N ALA A 201 5.62 1.23 -15.10
CA ALA A 201 5.87 -0.10 -15.65
C ALA A 201 5.13 -1.18 -14.86
N PHE A 202 5.16 -1.14 -13.52
CA PHE A 202 4.41 -2.07 -12.65
C PHE A 202 2.89 -1.98 -12.83
N SER A 203 2.37 -0.78 -13.09
CA SER A 203 0.95 -0.58 -13.38
C SER A 203 0.57 -1.19 -14.75
N VAL A 204 1.42 -0.99 -15.76
CA VAL A 204 1.25 -1.57 -17.10
C VAL A 204 1.32 -3.09 -17.05
N THR A 205 2.40 -3.66 -16.51
CA THR A 205 2.56 -5.12 -16.43
C THR A 205 1.41 -5.75 -15.66
N GLY A 206 1.05 -5.22 -14.49
CA GLY A 206 -0.06 -5.72 -13.69
C GLY A 206 -1.41 -5.70 -14.42
N ASN A 207 -1.65 -4.72 -15.29
CA ASN A 207 -2.84 -4.68 -16.13
C ASN A 207 -2.76 -5.74 -17.23
N VAL A 208 -1.64 -5.85 -17.95
CA VAL A 208 -1.45 -6.85 -19.01
C VAL A 208 -1.55 -8.28 -18.45
N GLU A 209 -0.98 -8.56 -17.28
CA GLU A 209 -1.10 -9.83 -16.56
C GLU A 209 -2.57 -10.21 -16.32
N GLY A 210 -3.35 -9.25 -15.81
CA GLY A 210 -4.78 -9.43 -15.57
C GLY A 210 -5.56 -9.69 -16.86
N GLN A 211 -5.36 -8.84 -17.88
CA GLN A 211 -6.03 -9.00 -19.18
C GLN A 211 -5.67 -10.32 -19.86
N TRP A 212 -4.40 -10.73 -19.78
CA TRP A 212 -3.93 -12.00 -20.32
C TRP A 212 -4.55 -13.19 -19.59
N PHE A 213 -4.65 -13.14 -18.26
CA PHE A 213 -5.36 -14.15 -17.48
C PHE A 213 -6.82 -14.28 -17.92
N LEU A 214 -7.55 -13.17 -18.07
CA LEU A 214 -8.94 -13.22 -18.52
C LEU A 214 -9.11 -13.82 -19.93
N SER A 215 -8.15 -13.61 -20.83
CA SER A 215 -8.20 -14.14 -22.21
C SER A 215 -7.73 -15.59 -22.32
N ARG A 216 -6.69 -15.99 -21.58
CA ARG A 216 -6.01 -17.28 -21.71
C ARG A 216 -6.21 -18.25 -20.56
N ASN A 217 -6.84 -17.80 -19.47
CA ASN A 217 -6.93 -18.53 -18.20
C ASN A 217 -5.55 -18.97 -17.67
N LYS A 218 -4.50 -18.19 -17.96
CA LYS A 218 -3.12 -18.42 -17.52
C LYS A 218 -2.57 -17.13 -16.94
N LEU A 219 -2.33 -17.11 -15.63
CA LEU A 219 -1.70 -15.97 -14.97
C LEU A 219 -0.20 -16.06 -15.19
N LEU A 220 0.37 -15.01 -15.77
CA LEU A 220 1.81 -14.84 -15.95
C LEU A 220 2.29 -13.72 -15.04
N SER A 221 3.52 -13.82 -14.57
CA SER A 221 4.26 -12.68 -14.01
C SER A 221 5.13 -12.13 -15.15
N LEU A 222 4.89 -10.89 -15.56
CA LEU A 222 5.55 -10.26 -16.72
C LEU A 222 6.66 -9.31 -16.27
N SER A 223 7.64 -9.06 -17.15
CA SER A 223 8.82 -8.26 -16.83
C SER A 223 8.52 -6.76 -16.81
N GLU A 224 8.71 -6.10 -15.66
CA GLU A 224 8.77 -4.63 -15.63
C GLU A 224 10.09 -4.10 -16.18
N GLN A 225 11.18 -4.86 -16.04
CA GLN A 225 12.52 -4.42 -16.44
C GLN A 225 12.61 -4.23 -17.95
N GLU A 226 11.90 -5.06 -18.70
CA GLU A 226 11.81 -4.93 -20.14
C GLU A 226 11.27 -3.54 -20.53
N LEU A 227 10.20 -3.06 -19.87
CA LEU A 227 9.71 -1.70 -20.09
C LEU A 227 10.72 -0.65 -19.64
N VAL A 228 11.36 -0.83 -18.48
CA VAL A 228 12.38 0.11 -17.98
C VAL A 228 13.55 0.25 -18.97
N ASP A 229 13.97 -0.84 -19.62
CA ASP A 229 15.16 -0.87 -20.47
C ASP A 229 14.87 -0.59 -21.96
N CYS A 230 13.69 -0.99 -22.45
CA CYS A 230 13.37 -1.05 -23.88
C CYS A 230 12.35 -0.01 -24.35
N ASP A 231 11.54 0.54 -23.45
CA ASP A 231 10.61 1.62 -23.80
C ASP A 231 11.39 2.89 -24.19
N LYS A 232 11.14 3.37 -25.41
CA LYS A 232 11.79 4.57 -25.96
C LYS A 232 10.97 5.85 -25.73
N GLY A 233 9.70 5.73 -25.38
CA GLY A 233 8.79 6.84 -25.10
C GLY A 233 8.84 7.31 -23.64
N ASP A 234 9.17 6.39 -22.72
CA ASP A 234 9.35 6.68 -21.30
C ASP A 234 10.84 6.85 -20.90
N HIS A 235 11.12 7.04 -19.61
CA HIS A 235 12.46 7.40 -19.11
C HIS A 235 12.97 6.44 -18.04
N GLY A 236 12.58 5.17 -18.11
CA GLY A 236 13.03 4.12 -17.18
C GLY A 236 12.77 4.49 -15.72
N CYS A 237 13.80 4.47 -14.89
CA CYS A 237 13.75 4.85 -13.48
C CYS A 237 13.54 6.35 -13.24
N ARG A 238 13.63 7.21 -14.25
CA ARG A 238 13.31 8.65 -14.14
C ARG A 238 11.82 8.95 -14.34
N GLY A 239 11.03 7.91 -14.63
CA GLY A 239 9.58 7.99 -14.75
C GLY A 239 9.07 7.70 -16.15
N GLY A 240 7.75 7.58 -16.23
CA GLY A 240 7.04 7.19 -17.44
C GLY A 240 5.54 7.34 -17.30
N TYR A 241 4.79 6.99 -18.33
CA TYR A 241 3.34 7.06 -18.37
C TYR A 241 2.75 5.74 -18.86
N MET A 242 1.73 5.21 -18.16
CA MET A 242 1.19 3.89 -18.49
C MET A 242 0.67 3.75 -19.93
N GLY A 243 0.19 4.84 -20.54
CA GLY A 243 -0.19 4.81 -21.96
C GLY A 243 0.99 4.66 -22.91
N GLN A 244 2.14 5.28 -22.61
CA GLN A 244 3.37 5.11 -23.38
C GLN A 244 3.92 3.70 -23.18
N GLY A 245 3.98 3.22 -21.93
CA GLY A 245 4.33 1.84 -21.64
C GLY A 245 3.46 0.81 -22.38
N LEU A 246 2.13 0.98 -22.42
CA LEU A 246 1.24 0.09 -23.19
C LEU A 246 1.51 0.14 -24.70
N LYS A 247 1.80 1.33 -25.24
CA LYS A 247 2.21 1.50 -26.64
C LYS A 247 3.54 0.79 -26.91
N ALA A 248 4.52 0.91 -26.01
CA ALA A 248 5.79 0.20 -26.12
C ALA A 248 5.59 -1.32 -26.15
N VAL A 249 4.71 -1.88 -25.30
CA VAL A 249 4.37 -3.33 -25.36
C VAL A 249 3.86 -3.74 -26.75
N ILE A 250 3.00 -2.92 -27.36
CA ILE A 250 2.46 -3.19 -28.70
C ILE A 250 3.59 -3.17 -29.75
N GLU A 251 4.45 -2.15 -29.71
CA GLU A 251 5.53 -1.97 -30.68
C GLU A 251 6.63 -3.03 -30.56
N MET A 252 6.99 -3.42 -29.33
CA MET A 252 7.92 -4.53 -29.07
C MET A 252 7.34 -5.88 -29.53
N GLY A 253 6.01 -6.01 -29.52
CA GLY A 253 5.30 -7.21 -29.92
C GLY A 253 5.01 -8.16 -28.76
N GLY A 254 4.97 -7.63 -27.55
CA GLY A 254 4.64 -8.30 -26.29
C GLY A 254 5.71 -8.15 -25.21
N LEU A 255 5.57 -8.91 -24.14
CA LEU A 255 6.45 -8.94 -22.95
C LEU A 255 6.95 -10.36 -22.67
N GLU A 256 8.18 -10.47 -22.20
CA GLU A 256 8.75 -11.67 -21.57
C GLU A 256 8.23 -11.84 -20.13
N THR A 257 8.48 -13.02 -19.54
CA THR A 257 8.13 -13.24 -18.13
C THR A 257 9.13 -12.56 -17.20
N GLU A 258 8.72 -12.32 -15.96
CA GLU A 258 9.60 -11.85 -14.88
C GLU A 258 10.80 -12.78 -14.66
N SER A 259 10.65 -14.08 -14.90
CA SER A 259 11.78 -15.03 -14.76
C SER A 259 12.78 -14.93 -15.90
N ASP A 260 12.31 -14.65 -17.12
CA ASP A 260 13.17 -14.58 -18.31
C ASP A 260 13.89 -13.23 -18.40
N TYR A 261 13.25 -12.15 -17.97
CA TYR A 261 13.84 -10.82 -17.85
C TYR A 261 13.58 -10.22 -16.44
N PRO A 262 14.40 -10.58 -15.43
CA PRO A 262 14.16 -10.18 -14.04
C PRO A 262 14.33 -8.70 -13.74
N TYR A 263 13.51 -8.19 -12.83
CA TYR A 263 13.59 -6.83 -12.30
C TYR A 263 14.88 -6.56 -11.51
N ARG A 264 15.55 -5.46 -11.86
CA ARG A 264 16.81 -5.00 -11.27
C ARG A 264 16.68 -3.65 -10.56
N GLY A 265 15.62 -2.90 -10.84
CA GLY A 265 15.37 -1.59 -10.20
C GLY A 265 16.41 -0.53 -10.54
N VAL A 266 16.98 -0.62 -11.74
CA VAL A 266 17.93 0.35 -12.31
C VAL A 266 17.76 0.38 -13.83
N ASP A 267 18.12 1.49 -14.47
CA ASP A 267 18.18 1.57 -15.93
C ASP A 267 19.23 0.58 -16.46
N GLY A 268 18.87 -0.21 -17.46
CA GLY A 268 19.72 -1.16 -18.14
C GLY A 268 19.77 -0.95 -19.65
N THR A 269 20.52 -1.81 -20.34
CA THR A 269 20.46 -1.92 -21.80
C THR A 269 19.37 -2.91 -22.18
N CYS A 270 18.49 -2.52 -23.11
CA CYS A 270 17.46 -3.40 -23.63
C CYS A 270 18.03 -4.72 -24.14
N LYS A 271 17.56 -5.83 -23.56
CA LYS A 271 17.91 -7.21 -23.95
C LYS A 271 16.69 -8.01 -24.44
N PHE A 272 15.59 -7.33 -24.74
CA PHE A 272 14.34 -7.96 -25.11
C PHE A 272 14.53 -8.92 -26.28
N ASN A 273 14.04 -10.14 -26.12
CA ASN A 273 13.96 -11.10 -27.19
C ASN A 273 12.50 -11.36 -27.59
N LYS A 274 12.12 -10.86 -28.77
CA LYS A 274 10.76 -11.03 -29.30
C LYS A 274 10.32 -12.49 -29.43
N THR A 275 11.25 -13.44 -29.58
CA THR A 275 10.91 -14.87 -29.66
C THR A 275 10.48 -15.47 -28.32
N GLU A 276 10.90 -14.86 -27.20
CA GLU A 276 10.57 -15.30 -25.84
C GLU A 276 9.29 -14.64 -25.29
N SER A 277 8.71 -13.69 -26.04
CA SER A 277 7.51 -12.96 -25.64
C SER A 277 6.32 -13.90 -25.37
N GLN A 278 5.78 -13.82 -24.15
CA GLN A 278 4.70 -14.69 -23.66
C GLN A 278 3.32 -14.02 -23.64
N ALA A 279 3.25 -12.69 -23.57
CA ALA A 279 2.00 -11.93 -23.51
C ALA A 279 2.04 -10.74 -24.46
N ARG A 280 0.98 -10.58 -25.27
CA ARG A 280 0.88 -9.51 -26.28
C ARG A 280 -0.30 -8.61 -26.02
N VAL A 281 -0.15 -7.33 -26.37
CA VAL A 281 -1.22 -6.33 -26.34
C VAL A 281 -1.53 -5.96 -27.80
N GLN A 282 -2.82 -5.89 -28.13
CA GLN A 282 -3.30 -5.50 -29.47
C GLN A 282 -3.53 -3.99 -29.55
N SER A 283 -4.15 -3.44 -28.51
CA SER A 283 -4.44 -2.01 -28.36
C SER A 283 -4.67 -1.71 -26.88
N PHE A 284 -5.01 -0.47 -26.54
CA PHE A 284 -5.45 -0.10 -25.21
C PHE A 284 -6.54 0.96 -25.28
N VAL A 285 -7.31 1.09 -24.21
CA VAL A 285 -8.44 2.01 -24.12
C VAL A 285 -8.32 2.90 -22.89
N GLY A 286 -8.77 4.15 -23.03
CA GLY A 286 -9.07 5.01 -21.90
C GLY A 286 -10.43 4.65 -21.31
N LEU A 287 -10.56 4.79 -19.99
CA LEU A 287 -11.79 4.49 -19.27
C LEU A 287 -12.47 5.77 -18.75
N PRO A 288 -13.79 5.74 -18.54
CA PRO A 288 -14.53 6.91 -18.06
C PRO A 288 -14.11 7.29 -16.64
N GLN A 289 -14.21 8.59 -16.33
CA GLN A 289 -13.95 9.11 -14.99
C GLN A 289 -15.10 8.85 -14.02
N ASN A 290 -16.27 8.41 -14.49
CA ASN A 290 -17.37 8.04 -13.62
C ASN A 290 -17.01 6.76 -12.85
N GLU A 291 -16.87 6.84 -11.53
CA GLU A 291 -16.44 5.71 -10.70
C GLU A 291 -17.42 4.52 -10.69
N THR A 292 -18.70 4.74 -11.01
CA THR A 292 -19.68 3.66 -11.16
C THR A 292 -19.44 2.89 -12.45
N GLU A 293 -19.23 3.61 -13.56
CA GLU A 293 -18.87 3.01 -14.85
C GLU A 293 -17.51 2.30 -14.78
N LEU A 294 -16.54 2.90 -14.08
CA LEU A 294 -15.22 2.32 -13.84
C LEU A 294 -15.31 1.02 -13.03
N ALA A 295 -16.15 0.98 -11.98
CA ALA A 295 -16.37 -0.22 -11.17
C ALA A 295 -17.03 -1.34 -11.98
N TYR A 296 -18.01 -0.97 -12.82
CA TYR A 296 -18.67 -1.91 -13.72
C TYR A 296 -17.68 -2.48 -14.74
N TRP A 297 -16.86 -1.62 -15.35
CA TRP A 297 -15.82 -2.05 -16.30
C TRP A 297 -14.82 -3.00 -15.62
N LEU A 298 -14.31 -2.63 -14.43
CA LEU A 298 -13.39 -3.47 -13.65
C LEU A 298 -13.98 -4.86 -13.41
N MET A 299 -15.24 -4.91 -12.98
CA MET A 299 -15.95 -6.16 -12.70
C MET A 299 -16.05 -7.07 -13.93
N LYS A 300 -16.30 -6.49 -15.11
CA LYS A 300 -16.53 -7.24 -16.35
C LYS A 300 -15.25 -7.57 -17.11
N HIS A 301 -14.24 -6.72 -17.03
CA HIS A 301 -13.11 -6.75 -17.96
C HIS A 301 -11.74 -6.87 -17.31
N GLY A 302 -11.63 -6.86 -15.98
CA GLY A 302 -10.34 -7.13 -15.32
C GLY A 302 -9.75 -5.95 -14.56
N PRO A 303 -8.55 -6.13 -13.99
CA PRO A 303 -7.79 -5.07 -13.34
C PRO A 303 -7.49 -3.88 -14.28
N ILE A 304 -7.41 -2.67 -13.72
CA ILE A 304 -7.24 -1.41 -14.47
C ILE A 304 -5.95 -0.72 -14.03
N SER A 305 -5.13 -0.28 -14.97
CA SER A 305 -3.99 0.60 -14.68
C SER A 305 -4.51 2.01 -14.40
N ILE A 306 -4.21 2.57 -13.23
CA ILE A 306 -4.62 3.92 -12.84
C ILE A 306 -3.44 4.79 -12.40
N GLY A 307 -3.60 6.11 -12.52
CA GLY A 307 -2.79 7.08 -11.80
C GLY A 307 -3.44 7.45 -10.45
N ILE A 308 -2.63 7.72 -9.44
CA ILE A 308 -3.07 8.29 -8.15
C ILE A 308 -2.06 9.32 -7.62
N ASN A 309 -2.51 10.28 -6.79
CA ASN A 309 -1.62 11.05 -5.93
C ASN A 309 -1.19 10.20 -4.72
N ALA A 310 0.11 9.97 -4.56
CA ALA A 310 0.66 9.09 -3.54
C ALA A 310 1.07 9.78 -2.22
N ASN A 311 0.78 11.08 -2.03
CA ASN A 311 1.23 11.79 -0.83
C ASN A 311 0.67 11.18 0.48
N ALA A 312 -0.60 10.75 0.48
CA ALA A 312 -1.19 10.03 1.61
C ALA A 312 -0.64 8.60 1.75
N MET A 313 -0.27 7.97 0.63
CA MET A 313 0.20 6.58 0.60
C MET A 313 1.57 6.41 1.31
N GLN A 314 2.42 7.44 1.35
CA GLN A 314 3.74 7.36 1.99
C GLN A 314 3.69 6.73 3.40
N PHE A 315 2.64 7.05 4.18
CA PHE A 315 2.47 6.60 5.55
C PHE A 315 1.27 5.68 5.78
N TYR A 316 0.59 5.26 4.72
CA TYR A 316 -0.60 4.43 4.85
C TYR A 316 -0.25 3.09 5.53
N PHE A 317 -0.99 2.77 6.58
CA PHE A 317 -0.80 1.53 7.34
C PHE A 317 -1.99 0.57 7.20
N GLY A 318 -3.21 1.07 7.01
CA GLY A 318 -4.39 0.23 6.78
C GLY A 318 -5.69 1.00 6.91
N GLY A 319 -6.83 0.34 6.65
CA GLY A 319 -8.16 0.96 6.66
C GLY A 319 -8.53 1.65 5.35
N ILE A 320 -9.69 2.30 5.28
CA ILE A 320 -10.16 2.99 4.06
C ILE A 320 -9.71 4.45 4.13
N SER A 321 -8.79 4.82 3.26
CA SER A 321 -8.18 6.15 3.19
C SER A 321 -9.07 7.14 2.47
N HIS A 322 -9.38 8.24 3.13
CA HIS A 322 -10.14 9.38 2.62
C HIS A 322 -9.49 10.67 3.15
N PRO A 323 -8.29 11.02 2.66
CA PRO A 323 -7.63 12.26 3.02
C PRO A 323 -8.31 13.44 2.32
N TRP A 324 -8.28 14.60 2.97
CA TRP A 324 -8.70 15.86 2.35
C TRP A 324 -7.94 16.14 1.05
N LYS A 325 -8.60 16.80 0.09
CA LYS A 325 -8.02 17.12 -1.23
C LYS A 325 -6.67 17.84 -1.16
N PHE A 326 -6.44 18.73 -0.18
CA PHE A 326 -5.15 19.42 -0.07
C PHE A 326 -4.00 18.50 0.42
N LEU A 327 -4.32 17.34 1.02
CA LEU A 327 -3.37 16.30 1.40
C LEU A 327 -3.21 15.22 0.33
N CYS A 328 -4.14 15.15 -0.63
CA CYS A 328 -4.12 14.18 -1.73
C CYS A 328 -4.84 14.77 -2.95
N SER A 329 -4.18 15.72 -3.60
CA SER A 329 -4.80 16.53 -4.64
C SER A 329 -5.13 15.68 -5.86
N PRO A 330 -6.38 15.69 -6.34
CA PRO A 330 -6.78 14.86 -7.46
C PRO A 330 -6.11 15.29 -8.77
N THR A 331 -5.56 16.50 -8.87
CA THR A 331 -4.83 16.97 -10.06
C THR A 331 -3.34 16.68 -10.00
N ASP A 332 -2.79 16.42 -8.82
CA ASP A 332 -1.35 16.23 -8.59
C ASP A 332 -0.98 14.75 -8.59
N ILE A 333 -1.52 14.01 -9.55
CA ILE A 333 -1.24 12.58 -9.74
C ILE A 333 0.23 12.37 -10.11
N ASP A 334 0.91 11.47 -9.41
CA ASP A 334 2.36 11.25 -9.45
C ASP A 334 2.78 9.76 -9.37
N HIS A 335 1.83 8.85 -9.18
CA HIS A 335 2.09 7.42 -9.00
C HIS A 335 1.19 6.53 -9.85
N GLY A 336 1.77 5.50 -10.46
CA GLY A 336 1.04 4.49 -11.24
C GLY A 336 0.77 3.24 -10.40
N VAL A 337 -0.48 2.79 -10.34
CA VAL A 337 -0.92 1.65 -9.53
C VAL A 337 -2.02 0.85 -10.23
N LEU A 338 -2.29 -0.36 -9.75
CA LEU A 338 -3.27 -1.25 -10.35
C LEU A 338 -4.54 -1.33 -9.50
N LEU A 339 -5.68 -0.97 -10.07
CA LEU A 339 -7.00 -1.13 -9.46
C LEU A 339 -7.48 -2.57 -9.68
N VAL A 340 -7.72 -3.32 -8.59
CA VAL A 340 -8.00 -4.77 -8.65
C VAL A 340 -9.36 -5.17 -8.08
N GLY A 341 -10.09 -4.23 -7.48
CA GLY A 341 -11.38 -4.52 -6.87
C GLY A 341 -12.00 -3.31 -6.20
N PHE A 342 -13.16 -3.53 -5.61
CA PHE A 342 -13.88 -2.55 -4.80
C PHE A 342 -14.71 -3.25 -3.73
N GLY A 343 -15.07 -2.52 -2.68
CA GLY A 343 -15.95 -3.01 -1.63
C GLY A 343 -16.80 -1.91 -1.01
N VAL A 344 -17.66 -2.32 -0.09
CA VAL A 344 -18.44 -1.43 0.78
C VAL A 344 -18.28 -1.91 2.21
N ASP A 345 -17.69 -1.08 3.06
CA ASP A 345 -17.60 -1.38 4.48
C ASP A 345 -18.90 -1.01 5.20
N LYS A 346 -19.59 -2.04 5.71
CA LYS A 346 -20.85 -1.95 6.46
C LYS A 346 -20.68 -2.23 7.95
N ARG A 347 -19.45 -2.32 8.47
CA ARG A 347 -19.13 -2.84 9.81
C ARG A 347 -19.72 -2.04 10.99
N SER A 348 -20.35 -0.89 10.77
CA SER A 348 -21.08 -0.18 11.81
C SER A 348 -22.52 0.10 11.40
N PHE A 349 -23.46 -0.48 12.12
CA PHE A 349 -24.91 -0.26 11.98
C PHE A 349 -25.31 1.21 12.21
N ARG A 350 -24.43 2.04 12.78
CA ARG A 350 -24.63 3.47 13.02
C ARG A 350 -23.87 4.39 12.06
N ARG A 351 -22.99 3.87 11.20
CA ARG A 351 -22.27 4.68 10.21
C ARG A 351 -22.81 4.41 8.81
N LYS A 352 -22.74 5.42 7.96
CA LYS A 352 -23.04 5.25 6.54
C LYS A 352 -22.08 4.20 5.94
N PRO A 353 -22.54 3.33 5.03
CA PRO A 353 -21.66 2.42 4.30
C PRO A 353 -20.52 3.20 3.63
N VAL A 354 -19.29 2.71 3.76
CA VAL A 354 -18.11 3.38 3.18
C VAL A 354 -17.64 2.59 1.96
N PRO A 355 -17.97 3.02 0.73
CA PRO A 355 -17.43 2.42 -0.48
C PRO A 355 -15.93 2.68 -0.61
N TYR A 356 -15.19 1.69 -1.11
CA TYR A 356 -13.75 1.79 -1.32
C TYR A 356 -13.29 1.04 -2.56
N TRP A 357 -12.16 1.45 -3.09
CA TRP A 357 -11.35 0.75 -4.07
C TRP A 357 -10.31 -0.15 -3.39
N ILE A 358 -9.90 -1.22 -4.06
CA ILE A 358 -8.76 -2.06 -3.69
C ILE A 358 -7.68 -1.84 -4.74
N VAL A 359 -6.55 -1.29 -4.32
CA VAL A 359 -5.44 -0.92 -5.20
C VAL A 359 -4.21 -1.75 -4.83
N LYS A 360 -3.60 -2.42 -5.81
CA LYS A 360 -2.31 -3.09 -5.69
C LYS A 360 -1.20 -2.07 -5.91
N ASN A 361 -0.26 -1.99 -4.96
CA ASN A 361 0.90 -1.12 -5.03
C ASN A 361 2.18 -1.92 -5.39
N SER A 362 3.26 -1.21 -5.69
CA SER A 362 4.57 -1.74 -6.12
C SER A 362 5.69 -1.47 -5.10
N TRP A 363 5.35 -1.31 -3.82
CA TRP A 363 6.30 -1.03 -2.73
C TRP A 363 6.54 -2.24 -1.82
N GLY A 364 6.29 -3.45 -2.33
CA GLY A 364 6.45 -4.69 -1.58
C GLY A 364 5.32 -4.97 -0.60
N LYS A 365 5.23 -6.24 -0.20
CA LYS A 365 4.17 -6.77 0.68
C LYS A 365 4.20 -6.23 2.10
N TYR A 366 5.28 -5.56 2.52
CA TYR A 366 5.40 -5.02 3.87
C TYR A 366 4.88 -3.58 3.98
N TRP A 367 4.52 -2.94 2.88
CA TRP A 367 3.85 -1.65 2.89
C TRP A 367 2.32 -1.83 2.86
N GLY A 368 1.57 -0.92 3.49
CA GLY A 368 0.10 -0.93 3.47
C GLY A 368 -0.48 -2.28 3.89
N GLU A 369 -1.66 -2.65 3.37
CA GLU A 369 -2.33 -3.90 3.71
C GLU A 369 -1.80 -5.06 2.86
N LYS A 370 -0.65 -5.63 3.24
CA LYS A 370 0.06 -6.65 2.44
C LYS A 370 0.41 -6.17 1.02
N GLY A 371 0.77 -4.91 0.86
CA GLY A 371 1.05 -4.27 -0.42
C GLY A 371 -0.15 -3.64 -1.11
N TYR A 372 -1.32 -3.66 -0.46
CA TYR A 372 -2.55 -3.07 -0.99
C TYR A 372 -2.94 -1.80 -0.25
N TYR A 373 -3.70 -0.97 -0.94
CA TYR A 373 -4.26 0.27 -0.46
C TYR A 373 -5.77 0.25 -0.65
N ARG A 374 -6.52 0.58 0.41
CA ARG A 374 -7.94 0.85 0.30
C ARG A 374 -8.17 2.35 0.38
N VAL A 375 -8.82 2.90 -0.65
CA VAL A 375 -9.11 4.33 -0.79
C VAL A 375 -10.59 4.52 -1.03
N TYR A 376 -11.15 5.60 -0.51
CA TYR A 376 -12.55 5.92 -0.67
C TYR A 376 -12.93 6.01 -2.15
N ARG A 377 -14.14 5.51 -2.46
CA ARG A 377 -14.71 5.49 -3.82
C ARG A 377 -16.00 6.30 -3.84
N GLY A 378 -16.11 7.29 -4.72
CA GLY A 378 -17.35 8.03 -4.94
C GLY A 378 -17.18 9.55 -5.16
N ASP A 379 -15.99 10.09 -4.93
CA ASP A 379 -15.67 11.50 -5.14
C ASP A 379 -14.34 11.74 -5.90
N GLY A 380 -13.74 10.69 -6.47
CA GLY A 380 -12.43 10.75 -7.12
C GLY A 380 -11.28 11.05 -6.16
N THR A 381 -11.37 10.60 -4.90
CA THR A 381 -10.30 10.73 -3.88
C THR A 381 -8.91 10.45 -4.47
N CYS A 382 -7.96 11.36 -4.27
CA CYS A 382 -6.58 11.26 -4.80
C CYS A 382 -6.46 11.16 -6.32
N GLY A 383 -7.52 11.43 -7.10
CA GLY A 383 -7.50 11.40 -8.56
C GLY A 383 -7.57 9.99 -9.16
N VAL A 384 -7.97 8.96 -8.39
CA VAL A 384 -8.00 7.54 -8.79
C VAL A 384 -8.73 7.25 -10.11
N ASN A 385 -9.67 8.10 -10.49
CA ASN A 385 -10.52 7.96 -11.67
C ASN A 385 -10.07 8.82 -12.85
N GLN A 386 -9.03 9.64 -12.73
CA GLN A 386 -8.66 10.59 -13.79
C GLN A 386 -7.79 9.98 -14.89
N MET A 387 -7.00 8.96 -14.57
CA MET A 387 -6.01 8.35 -15.48
C MET A 387 -6.17 6.83 -15.53
N ALA A 388 -7.35 6.37 -15.92
CA ALA A 388 -7.67 4.95 -16.01
C ALA A 388 -7.50 4.43 -17.45
N LEU A 389 -6.67 3.40 -17.60
CA LEU A 389 -6.35 2.75 -18.86
C LEU A 389 -6.44 1.23 -18.72
N SER A 390 -6.76 0.53 -19.80
CA SER A 390 -6.57 -0.92 -19.87
C SER A 390 -6.11 -1.38 -21.24
N ALA A 391 -5.19 -2.34 -21.24
CA ALA A 391 -4.82 -3.14 -22.40
C ALA A 391 -6.03 -3.91 -22.94
N VAL A 392 -6.00 -4.13 -24.25
CA VAL A 392 -6.84 -5.07 -24.99
C VAL A 392 -5.91 -6.13 -25.55
N VAL A 393 -6.06 -7.37 -25.10
CA VAL A 393 -5.24 -8.49 -25.55
C VAL A 393 -5.91 -9.22 -26.72
N PRO A 394 -5.14 -9.85 -27.63
CA PRO A 394 -5.72 -10.64 -28.71
C PRO A 394 -6.63 -11.76 -28.19
N PRO A 395 -7.73 -12.08 -28.89
CA PRO A 395 -8.62 -13.19 -28.53
C PRO A 395 -7.87 -14.53 -28.42
N ALA A 396 -8.38 -15.44 -27.59
CA ALA A 396 -7.93 -16.82 -27.59
C ALA A 396 -8.08 -17.41 -29.01
N GLN A 397 -7.04 -18.10 -29.49
CA GLN A 397 -7.08 -18.84 -30.77
C GLN A 397 -7.59 -20.24 -30.51
#